data_AF-A0AA36ULZ7-F1
#
_entry.id   AF-A0AA36ULZ7-F1
#
_cell.length_a   1.000
_cell.length_b   1.000
_cell.length_c   1.000
_cell.angle_alpha   90.00
_cell.angle_beta   90.00
_cell.angle_gamma   90.00
#
_symmetry.space_group_name_H-M   'P 1'
#
loop_
_entity.id
_entity.type
_entity.pdbx_description
1 polymer ?
#
loop_
_entity_poly.entity_id
_entity_poly.type
_entity_poly.pdbx_seq_one_letter_code
_entity_poly.pdbx_strand_id
1 'polypeptide(L)'
;MRKTKTEALKTKEHLMLAALETFYQKGIARTSLNEIAQAAGVTRGALYWHFKNKEDLFDALFQRICDDIENCMHQDAADSDEQEWSLFRRTLMHFFTRLQTNDIHYKFHSILFLKCEHTEQNAAVIDIADKHQAIWREKITEVLTKSIAQHALSEDLDTDMAVIFIKSMLDGLIWRWLSSDKSFDLAQTAPRMIDILLDNLKNHPQLRKQK
;
A
#
# COMPACT_ATOMS: atom_id res chain seq x y z
N MET A 1 15.30 31.39 5.57
CA MET A 1 14.69 30.21 6.23
C MET A 1 13.94 29.24 5.31
N ARG A 2 13.59 29.57 4.05
CA ARG A 2 12.88 28.65 3.13
C ARG A 2 13.79 27.56 2.50
N LYS A 3 15.08 27.86 2.29
CA LYS A 3 16.07 26.90 1.72
C LYS A 3 16.35 25.70 2.64
N THR A 4 16.47 25.92 3.95
CA THR A 4 16.81 24.86 4.92
C THR A 4 15.71 23.81 5.10
N LYS A 5 14.43 24.18 5.00
CA LYS A 5 13.31 23.23 5.09
C LYS A 5 13.22 22.33 3.84
N THR A 6 13.44 22.91 2.65
CA THR A 6 13.47 22.15 1.39
C THR A 6 14.68 21.21 1.33
N GLU A 7 15.84 21.65 1.81
CA GLU A 7 17.03 20.80 1.92
C GLU A 7 16.82 19.64 2.90
N ALA A 8 16.24 19.90 4.08
CA ALA A 8 15.91 18.84 5.03
C ALA A 8 14.91 17.81 4.47
N LEU A 9 13.92 18.25 3.68
CA LEU A 9 12.97 17.34 3.02
C LEU A 9 13.66 16.46 1.97
N LYS A 10 14.56 17.03 1.15
CA LYS A 10 15.35 16.27 0.18
C LYS A 10 16.25 15.24 0.85
N THR A 11 16.92 15.61 1.95
CA THR A 11 17.75 14.67 2.72
C THR A 11 16.91 13.55 3.34
N LYS A 12 15.71 13.87 3.86
CA LYS A 12 14.77 12.87 4.38
C LYS A 12 14.36 11.87 3.29
N GLU A 13 13.99 12.36 2.11
CA GLU A 13 13.61 11.51 0.99
C GLU A 13 14.76 10.62 0.53
N HIS A 14 15.97 11.18 0.41
CA HIS A 14 17.18 10.42 0.06
C HIS A 14 17.47 9.29 1.06
N LEU A 15 17.35 9.57 2.36
CA LEU A 15 17.46 8.56 3.42
C LEU A 15 16.40 7.45 3.30
N MET A 16 15.16 7.81 3.00
CA MET A 16 14.08 6.84 2.80
C MET A 16 14.35 5.93 1.60
N LEU A 17 14.82 6.48 0.47
CA LEU A 17 15.16 5.69 -0.72
C LEU A 17 16.35 4.76 -0.48
N ALA A 18 17.37 5.21 0.26
CA ALA A 18 18.47 4.35 0.68
C ALA A 18 18.00 3.22 1.62
N ALA A 19 17.09 3.51 2.54
CA ALA A 19 16.49 2.52 3.41
C ALA A 19 15.68 1.48 2.61
N LEU A 20 14.86 1.95 1.66
CA LEU A 20 14.08 1.09 0.77
C LEU A 20 14.99 0.12 0.01
N GLU A 21 16.07 0.61 -0.59
CA GLU A 21 17.00 -0.23 -1.33
C GLU A 21 17.67 -1.27 -0.41
N THR A 22 18.11 -0.84 0.77
CA THR A 22 18.79 -1.74 1.73
C THR A 22 17.83 -2.83 2.25
N PHE A 23 16.60 -2.45 2.60
CA PHE A 23 15.54 -3.39 2.97
C PHE A 23 15.18 -4.33 1.83
N TYR A 24 15.11 -3.82 0.60
CA TYR A 24 14.80 -4.63 -0.58
C TYR A 24 15.90 -5.66 -0.84
N GLN A 25 17.17 -5.32 -0.64
CA GLN A 25 18.28 -6.26 -0.85
C GLN A 25 18.39 -7.30 0.27
N LYS A 26 18.34 -6.87 1.54
CA LYS A 26 18.74 -7.70 2.70
C LYS A 26 17.59 -8.15 3.59
N GLY A 27 16.40 -7.58 3.42
CA GLY A 27 15.28 -7.71 4.35
C GLY A 27 15.40 -6.78 5.56
N ILE A 28 14.28 -6.57 6.26
CA ILE A 28 14.21 -5.58 7.35
C ILE A 28 15.05 -6.04 8.56
N ALA A 29 14.93 -7.30 8.97
CA ALA A 29 15.61 -7.83 10.16
C ALA A 29 17.14 -7.67 10.10
N ARG A 30 17.74 -7.91 8.92
CA ARG A 30 19.19 -7.92 8.70
C ARG A 30 19.79 -6.55 8.35
N THR A 31 18.97 -5.51 8.32
CA THR A 31 19.39 -4.15 7.98
C THR A 31 19.63 -3.33 9.25
N SER A 32 20.73 -2.58 9.28
CA SER A 32 21.02 -1.61 10.36
C SER A 32 20.96 -0.16 9.87
N LEU A 33 20.70 0.78 10.79
CA LEU A 33 20.74 2.22 10.47
C LEU A 33 22.12 2.69 9.96
N ASN A 34 23.20 2.04 10.39
CA ASN A 34 24.54 2.37 9.93
C ASN A 34 24.73 2.03 8.45
N GLU A 35 24.21 0.87 8.03
CA GLU A 35 24.25 0.45 6.62
C GLU A 35 23.42 1.41 5.75
N ILE A 36 22.25 1.84 6.24
CA ILE A 36 21.41 2.82 5.54
C ILE A 36 22.14 4.17 5.43
N ALA A 37 22.76 4.66 6.50
CA ALA A 37 23.53 5.91 6.46
C ALA A 37 24.70 5.84 5.47
N GLN A 38 25.43 4.71 5.44
CA GLN A 38 26.50 4.46 4.48
C GLN A 38 25.97 4.41 3.04
N ALA A 39 24.87 3.69 2.80
CA ALA A 39 24.23 3.62 1.48
C ALA A 39 23.73 4.99 1.00
N ALA A 40 23.24 5.82 1.91
CA ALA A 40 22.83 7.20 1.64
C ALA A 40 24.02 8.18 1.49
N GLY A 41 25.25 7.78 1.82
CA GLY A 41 26.42 8.67 1.81
C GLY A 41 26.36 9.78 2.86
N VAL A 42 25.67 9.55 3.98
CA VAL A 42 25.54 10.53 5.08
C VAL A 42 26.13 10.00 6.39
N THR A 43 26.34 10.89 7.35
CA THR A 43 26.77 10.47 8.68
C THR A 43 25.62 9.83 9.45
N ARG A 44 25.96 8.94 10.40
CA ARG A 44 24.99 8.34 11.33
C ARG A 44 24.20 9.40 12.10
N GLY A 45 24.86 10.49 12.49
CA GLY A 45 24.22 11.62 13.18
C GLY A 45 23.18 12.34 12.30
N ALA A 46 23.46 12.52 11.01
CA ALA A 46 22.51 13.08 10.06
C ALA A 46 21.27 12.18 9.90
N LEU A 47 21.45 10.86 9.85
CA LEU A 47 20.31 9.93 9.83
C LEU A 47 19.47 10.05 11.10
N TYR A 48 20.10 10.02 12.29
CA TYR A 48 19.38 10.10 13.56
C TYR A 48 18.63 11.41 13.78
N TRP A 49 19.05 12.49 13.11
CA TRP A 49 18.31 13.74 13.10
C TRP A 49 16.93 13.58 12.45
N HIS A 50 16.80 12.70 11.44
CA HIS A 50 15.55 12.46 10.72
C HIS A 50 14.74 11.28 11.26
N PHE A 51 15.40 10.21 11.71
CA PHE A 51 14.77 8.94 12.09
C PHE A 51 15.40 8.36 13.35
N LYS A 52 14.59 8.01 14.36
CA LYS A 52 15.12 7.56 15.65
C LYS A 52 15.57 6.10 15.57
N ASN A 53 14.86 5.30 14.78
CA ASN A 53 15.06 3.86 14.66
C ASN A 53 14.70 3.39 13.23
N LYS A 54 14.75 2.07 13.00
CA LYS A 54 14.47 1.46 11.69
C LYS A 54 12.96 1.44 11.40
N GLU A 55 12.17 1.34 12.44
CA GLU A 55 10.72 1.32 12.45
C GLU A 55 10.16 2.66 11.94
N ASP A 56 10.72 3.79 12.39
CA ASP A 56 10.38 5.14 11.89
C ASP A 56 10.64 5.29 10.38
N LEU A 57 11.72 4.67 9.86
CA LEU A 57 12.02 4.65 8.43
C LEU A 57 10.99 3.81 7.66
N PHE A 58 10.62 2.66 8.20
CA PHE A 58 9.61 1.79 7.60
C PHE A 58 8.22 2.45 7.60
N ASP A 59 7.83 3.08 8.71
CA ASP A 59 6.57 3.84 8.81
C ASP A 59 6.53 4.99 7.82
N ALA A 60 7.63 5.73 7.67
CA ALA A 60 7.71 6.81 6.68
C ALA A 60 7.62 6.30 5.23
N LEU A 61 8.21 5.14 4.92
CA LEU A 61 8.06 4.50 3.61
C LEU A 61 6.62 4.06 3.37
N PHE A 62 5.97 3.44 4.36
CA PHE A 62 4.57 3.05 4.27
C PHE A 62 3.69 4.28 4.05
N GLN A 63 3.85 5.33 4.86
CA GLN A 63 3.11 6.58 4.71
C GLN A 63 3.27 7.19 3.32
N ARG A 64 4.50 7.20 2.77
CA ARG A 64 4.75 7.68 1.40
C ARG A 64 3.92 6.90 0.36
N ILE A 65 3.82 5.57 0.51
CA ILE A 65 3.01 4.73 -0.39
C ILE A 65 1.52 5.04 -0.23
N CYS A 66 1.05 5.24 1.01
CA CYS A 66 -0.32 5.66 1.30
C CYS A 66 -0.63 7.02 0.66
N ASP A 67 0.24 8.01 0.87
CA ASP A 67 0.11 9.36 0.31
C ASP A 67 0.05 9.32 -1.22
N ASP A 68 0.90 8.51 -1.87
CA ASP A 68 0.88 8.34 -3.33
C ASP A 68 -0.48 7.82 -3.82
N ILE A 69 -1.10 6.88 -3.09
CA ILE A 69 -2.43 6.34 -3.45
C ILE A 69 -3.52 7.36 -3.17
N GLU A 70 -3.52 8.01 -2.02
CA GLU A 70 -4.47 9.06 -1.65
C GLU A 70 -4.47 10.22 -2.66
N ASN A 71 -3.27 10.71 -3.02
CA ASN A 71 -3.13 11.78 -4.01
C ASN A 71 -3.69 11.35 -5.38
N CYS A 72 -3.52 10.08 -5.75
CA CYS A 72 -4.11 9.54 -6.98
C CYS A 72 -5.64 9.55 -6.91
N MET A 73 -6.22 9.09 -5.81
CA MET A 73 -7.66 9.09 -5.59
C MET A 73 -8.24 10.52 -5.65
N HIS A 74 -7.55 11.49 -5.05
CA HIS A 74 -7.96 12.89 -5.10
C HIS A 74 -7.90 13.49 -6.50
N GLN A 75 -6.87 13.16 -7.28
CA GLN A 75 -6.78 13.58 -8.69
C GLN A 75 -7.89 12.94 -9.53
N ASP A 76 -8.08 11.63 -9.36
CA ASP A 76 -9.09 10.87 -10.08
C ASP A 76 -10.51 11.38 -9.79
N ALA A 77 -10.80 11.77 -8.54
CA ALA A 77 -12.06 12.39 -8.13
C ALA A 77 -12.23 13.82 -8.66
N ALA A 78 -11.17 14.61 -8.74
CA ALA A 78 -11.23 15.99 -9.22
C ALA A 78 -11.50 16.07 -10.74
N ASP A 79 -11.04 15.07 -11.49
CA ASP A 79 -11.14 15.02 -12.95
C ASP A 79 -12.46 14.41 -13.45
N SER A 80 -13.38 14.02 -12.57
CA SER A 80 -14.62 13.34 -12.97
C SER A 80 -15.80 13.54 -12.02
N ASP A 81 -17.01 13.71 -12.56
CA ASP A 81 -18.28 13.57 -11.82
C ASP A 81 -18.70 12.08 -11.65
N GLU A 82 -17.72 11.16 -11.59
CA GLU A 82 -18.00 9.72 -11.52
C GLU A 82 -18.57 9.30 -10.16
N GLN A 83 -19.41 8.26 -10.18
CA GLN A 83 -19.89 7.60 -8.96
C GLN A 83 -18.71 7.00 -8.17
N GLU A 84 -18.83 6.95 -6.84
CA GLU A 84 -17.78 6.46 -5.92
C GLU A 84 -17.28 5.06 -6.31
N TRP A 85 -18.19 4.21 -6.76
CA TRP A 85 -17.88 2.84 -7.16
C TRP A 85 -16.98 2.76 -8.41
N SER A 86 -17.15 3.67 -9.37
CA SER A 86 -16.29 3.75 -10.56
C SER A 86 -14.90 4.27 -10.21
N LEU A 87 -14.82 5.25 -9.32
CA LEU A 87 -13.56 5.76 -8.77
C LEU A 87 -12.79 4.66 -8.03
N PHE A 88 -13.49 3.82 -7.26
CA PHE A 88 -12.87 2.68 -6.57
C PHE A 88 -12.23 1.70 -7.56
N ARG A 89 -12.95 1.33 -8.63
CA ARG A 89 -12.40 0.48 -9.70
C ARG A 89 -11.13 1.09 -10.30
N ARG A 90 -11.18 2.37 -10.68
CA ARG A 90 -10.03 3.08 -11.26
C ARG A 90 -8.84 3.13 -10.30
N THR A 91 -9.08 3.39 -9.02
CA THR A 91 -8.06 3.37 -7.98
C THR A 91 -7.35 2.02 -7.89
N LEU A 92 -8.10 0.91 -7.93
CA LEU A 92 -7.52 -0.44 -7.93
C LEU A 92 -6.67 -0.69 -9.20
N MET A 93 -7.13 -0.22 -10.37
CA MET A 93 -6.36 -0.33 -11.62
C MET A 93 -5.05 0.47 -11.56
N HIS A 94 -5.11 1.71 -11.06
CA HIS A 94 -3.94 2.56 -10.87
C HIS A 94 -2.95 1.96 -9.88
N PHE A 95 -3.44 1.33 -8.80
CA PHE A 95 -2.60 0.61 -7.86
C PHE A 95 -1.76 -0.49 -8.55
N PHE A 96 -2.39 -1.41 -9.29
CA PHE A 96 -1.64 -2.49 -9.96
C PHE A 96 -0.78 -2.00 -11.13
N THR A 97 -1.16 -0.91 -11.79
CA THR A 97 -0.32 -0.25 -12.80
C THR A 97 0.93 0.31 -12.14
N ARG A 98 0.79 0.99 -11.00
CA ARG A 98 1.91 1.57 -10.25
C ARG A 98 2.82 0.50 -9.65
N LEU A 99 2.26 -0.61 -9.17
CA LEU A 99 3.03 -1.76 -8.69
C LEU A 99 4.00 -2.31 -9.74
N GLN A 100 3.67 -2.20 -11.04
CA GLN A 100 4.51 -2.65 -12.15
C GLN A 100 5.49 -1.58 -12.66
N THR A 101 5.05 -0.32 -12.66
CA THR A 101 5.73 0.77 -13.38
C THR A 101 6.55 1.68 -12.46
N ASN A 102 6.31 1.65 -11.15
CA ASN A 102 6.99 2.49 -10.18
C ASN A 102 7.87 1.61 -9.26
N ASP A 103 9.19 1.77 -9.41
CA ASP A 103 10.19 0.98 -8.68
C ASP A 103 10.04 1.09 -7.15
N ILE A 104 9.62 2.26 -6.64
CA ILE A 104 9.42 2.46 -5.20
C ILE A 104 8.26 1.61 -4.70
N HIS A 105 7.13 1.64 -5.41
CA HIS A 105 5.96 0.81 -5.07
C HIS A 105 6.29 -0.68 -5.20
N TYR A 106 6.97 -1.08 -6.28
CA TYR A 106 7.41 -2.45 -6.50
C TYR A 106 8.28 -2.97 -5.33
N LYS A 107 9.35 -2.24 -4.99
CA LYS A 107 10.28 -2.63 -3.92
C LYS A 107 9.61 -2.65 -2.57
N PHE A 108 8.77 -1.65 -2.27
CA PHE A 108 8.06 -1.58 -1.00
C PHE A 108 7.14 -2.78 -0.78
N HIS A 109 6.30 -3.11 -1.77
CA HIS A 109 5.40 -4.26 -1.65
C HIS A 109 6.19 -5.59 -1.65
N SER A 110 7.30 -5.68 -2.38
CA SER A 110 8.22 -6.83 -2.30
C SER A 110 8.79 -7.01 -0.89
N ILE A 111 9.17 -5.93 -0.22
CA ILE A 111 9.65 -5.98 1.17
C ILE A 111 8.53 -6.42 2.09
N LEU A 112 7.36 -5.77 2.00
CA LEU A 112 6.22 -6.02 2.87
C LEU A 112 5.75 -7.48 2.79
N PHE A 113 5.62 -8.03 1.58
CA PHE A 113 5.06 -9.37 1.37
C PHE A 113 6.09 -10.51 1.43
N LEU A 114 7.36 -10.27 1.08
CA LEU A 114 8.35 -11.34 0.91
C LEU A 114 9.55 -11.23 1.85
N LYS A 115 9.81 -10.06 2.46
CA LYS A 115 11.02 -9.80 3.26
C LYS A 115 10.76 -9.18 4.63
N CYS A 116 9.50 -9.18 5.07
CA CYS A 116 9.06 -8.81 6.41
C CYS A 116 8.66 -10.09 7.16
N GLU A 117 9.62 -10.72 7.83
CA GLU A 117 9.36 -11.97 8.56
C GLU A 117 8.55 -11.70 9.84
N HIS A 118 7.46 -12.44 10.04
CA HIS A 118 6.63 -12.37 11.24
C HIS A 118 7.33 -13.06 12.43
N THR A 119 8.25 -12.34 13.06
CA THR A 119 9.06 -12.80 14.20
C THR A 119 9.03 -11.75 15.32
N GLU A 120 9.35 -12.17 16.55
CA GLU A 120 9.46 -11.24 17.68
C GLU A 120 10.45 -10.11 17.42
N GLN A 121 11.53 -10.37 16.65
CA GLN A 121 12.52 -9.37 16.27
C GLN A 121 11.92 -8.23 15.41
N ASN A 122 10.90 -8.52 14.61
CA ASN A 122 10.23 -7.54 13.75
C ASN A 122 8.88 -7.06 14.33
N ALA A 123 8.55 -7.37 15.59
CA ALA A 123 7.24 -7.06 16.19
C ALA A 123 6.83 -5.59 15.96
N ALA A 124 7.72 -4.64 16.24
CA ALA A 124 7.42 -3.21 16.05
C ALA A 124 7.16 -2.82 14.58
N VAL A 125 7.81 -3.49 13.62
CA VAL A 125 7.58 -3.28 12.18
C VAL A 125 6.22 -3.87 11.76
N ILE A 126 5.87 -5.03 12.32
CA ILE A 126 4.58 -5.68 12.10
C ILE A 126 3.46 -4.81 12.68
N ASP A 127 3.62 -4.26 13.89
CA ASP A 127 2.65 -3.35 14.49
C ASP A 127 2.39 -2.11 13.61
N ILE A 128 3.44 -1.58 12.97
CA ILE A 128 3.30 -0.50 11.99
C ILE A 128 2.50 -0.96 10.77
N ALA A 129 2.83 -2.13 10.21
CA ALA A 129 2.09 -2.68 9.08
C ALA A 129 0.61 -2.90 9.42
N ASP A 130 0.31 -3.46 10.59
CA ASP A 130 -1.05 -3.71 11.08
C ASP A 130 -1.83 -2.42 11.27
N LYS A 131 -1.20 -1.37 11.80
CA LYS A 131 -1.78 -0.04 11.89
C LYS A 131 -2.18 0.50 10.51
N HIS A 132 -1.29 0.44 9.53
CA HIS A 132 -1.61 0.87 8.16
C HIS A 132 -2.69 0.00 7.50
N GLN A 133 -2.67 -1.31 7.76
CA GLN A 133 -3.72 -2.21 7.28
C GLN A 133 -5.10 -1.88 7.86
N ALA A 134 -5.17 -1.45 9.13
CA ALA A 134 -6.39 -0.99 9.77
C ALA A 134 -6.92 0.30 9.13
N ILE A 135 -6.04 1.28 8.86
CA ILE A 135 -6.40 2.50 8.14
C ILE A 135 -6.98 2.16 6.74
N TRP A 136 -6.33 1.26 6.00
CA TRP A 136 -6.85 0.81 4.71
C TRP A 136 -8.18 0.06 4.82
N ARG A 137 -8.38 -0.72 5.88
CA ARG A 137 -9.65 -1.38 6.17
C ARG A 137 -10.77 -0.35 6.31
N GLU A 138 -10.55 0.69 7.11
CA GLU A 138 -11.52 1.77 7.32
C GLU A 138 -11.87 2.50 6.02
N LYS A 139 -10.87 2.81 5.19
CA LYS A 139 -11.09 3.44 3.88
C LYS A 139 -11.92 2.58 2.93
N ILE A 140 -11.65 1.28 2.86
CA ILE A 140 -12.45 0.37 2.03
C ILE A 140 -13.89 0.32 2.54
N THR A 141 -14.09 0.24 3.87
CA THR A 141 -15.44 0.28 4.47
C THR A 141 -16.17 1.58 4.14
N GLU A 142 -15.48 2.73 4.15
CA GLU A 142 -16.06 4.03 3.79
C GLU A 142 -16.52 4.04 2.32
N VAL A 143 -15.69 3.56 1.40
CA VAL A 143 -16.03 3.45 -0.03
C VAL A 143 -17.26 2.55 -0.24
N LEU A 144 -17.31 1.40 0.43
CA LEU A 144 -18.46 0.50 0.36
C LEU A 144 -19.74 1.17 0.88
N THR A 145 -19.64 1.88 2.01
CA THR A 145 -20.78 2.57 2.63
C THR A 145 -21.32 3.67 1.71
N LYS A 146 -20.44 4.50 1.13
CA LYS A 146 -20.82 5.52 0.15
C LYS A 146 -21.43 4.91 -1.11
N SER A 147 -20.88 3.80 -1.59
CA SER A 147 -21.40 3.10 -2.78
C SER A 147 -22.79 2.49 -2.54
N ILE A 148 -23.09 2.03 -1.32
CA ILE A 148 -24.44 1.61 -0.93
C ILE A 148 -25.39 2.82 -0.91
N ALA A 149 -24.98 3.93 -0.31
CA ALA A 149 -25.79 5.15 -0.23
C ALA A 149 -26.09 5.76 -1.63
N GLN A 150 -25.22 5.53 -2.61
CA GLN A 150 -25.40 5.92 -4.00
C GLN A 150 -26.14 4.86 -4.84
N HIS A 151 -26.65 3.79 -4.21
CA HIS A 151 -27.31 2.66 -4.85
C HIS A 151 -26.47 1.91 -5.91
N ALA A 152 -25.14 2.03 -5.86
CA ALA A 152 -24.22 1.28 -6.72
C ALA A 152 -23.97 -0.14 -6.19
N LEU A 153 -24.17 -0.35 -4.88
CA LEU A 153 -24.14 -1.64 -4.20
C LEU A 153 -25.47 -1.87 -3.46
N SER A 154 -25.76 -3.13 -3.18
CA SER A 154 -26.99 -3.51 -2.47
C SER A 154 -26.97 -3.09 -1.00
N GLU A 155 -28.12 -2.65 -0.49
CA GLU A 155 -28.28 -2.22 0.91
C GLU A 155 -28.06 -3.33 1.94
N ASP A 156 -28.24 -4.58 1.53
CA ASP A 156 -28.04 -5.78 2.35
C ASP A 156 -26.63 -6.38 2.23
N LEU A 157 -25.68 -5.69 1.58
CA LEU A 157 -24.28 -6.12 1.53
C LEU A 157 -23.70 -6.27 2.95
N ASP A 158 -23.07 -7.39 3.22
CA ASP A 158 -22.26 -7.59 4.42
C ASP A 158 -20.89 -6.91 4.19
N THR A 159 -20.75 -5.71 4.74
CA THR A 159 -19.55 -4.89 4.55
C THR A 159 -18.31 -5.50 5.19
N ASP A 160 -18.45 -6.22 6.30
CA ASP A 160 -17.30 -6.84 6.97
C ASP A 160 -16.75 -8.00 6.14
N MET A 161 -17.64 -8.86 5.64
CA MET A 161 -17.27 -9.94 4.70
C MET A 161 -16.73 -9.39 3.38
N ALA A 162 -17.32 -8.32 2.85
CA ALA A 162 -16.85 -7.67 1.63
C ALA A 162 -15.42 -7.14 1.76
N VAL A 163 -15.08 -6.49 2.89
CA VAL A 163 -13.73 -5.97 3.13
C VAL A 163 -12.70 -7.09 3.21
N ILE A 164 -13.02 -8.21 3.88
CA ILE A 164 -12.15 -9.40 3.93
C ILE A 164 -11.93 -9.95 2.53
N PHE A 165 -13.01 -10.07 1.74
CA PHE A 165 -12.94 -10.59 0.37
C PHE A 165 -12.07 -9.72 -0.54
N ILE A 166 -12.25 -8.38 -0.48
CA ILE A 166 -11.43 -7.41 -1.22
C ILE A 166 -9.95 -7.57 -0.85
N LYS A 167 -9.62 -7.48 0.44
CA LYS A 167 -8.22 -7.57 0.91
C LYS A 167 -7.59 -8.90 0.51
N SER A 168 -8.29 -10.01 0.74
CA SER A 168 -7.79 -11.35 0.42
C SER A 168 -7.47 -11.52 -1.07
N MET A 169 -8.31 -10.99 -1.96
CA MET A 169 -8.06 -11.04 -3.40
C MET A 169 -6.85 -10.17 -3.78
N LEU A 170 -6.81 -8.93 -3.30
CA LEU A 170 -5.72 -7.99 -3.61
C LEU A 170 -4.38 -8.51 -3.09
N ASP A 171 -4.31 -8.88 -1.82
CA ASP A 171 -3.11 -9.44 -1.17
C ASP A 171 -2.66 -10.72 -1.87
N GLY A 172 -3.62 -11.60 -2.21
CA GLY A 172 -3.36 -12.83 -2.95
C GLY A 172 -2.77 -12.58 -4.33
N LEU A 173 -3.29 -11.62 -5.08
CA LEU A 173 -2.79 -11.27 -6.42
C LEU A 173 -1.40 -10.62 -6.35
N ILE A 174 -1.19 -9.68 -5.42
CA ILE A 174 0.11 -9.04 -5.16
C ILE A 174 1.15 -10.12 -4.81
N TRP A 175 0.85 -10.93 -3.81
CA TRP A 175 1.76 -11.99 -3.36
C TRP A 175 2.05 -12.99 -4.47
N ARG A 176 1.03 -13.42 -5.22
CA ARG A 176 1.20 -14.37 -6.34
C ARG A 176 2.09 -13.80 -7.42
N TRP A 177 1.94 -12.52 -7.76
CA TRP A 177 2.78 -11.89 -8.79
C TRP A 177 4.24 -11.73 -8.32
N LEU A 178 4.44 -11.23 -7.10
CA LEU A 178 5.77 -10.99 -6.54
C LEU A 178 6.54 -12.29 -6.25
N SER A 179 5.86 -13.34 -5.76
CA SER A 179 6.49 -14.62 -5.41
C SER A 179 6.78 -15.52 -6.61
N SER A 180 6.18 -15.26 -7.77
CA SER A 180 6.27 -16.14 -8.95
C SER A 180 7.27 -15.66 -10.00
N ASP A 181 8.21 -14.78 -9.64
CA ASP A 181 9.16 -14.16 -10.59
C ASP A 181 8.45 -13.56 -11.81
N LYS A 182 7.28 -12.94 -11.58
CA LYS A 182 6.43 -12.33 -12.62
C LYS A 182 5.99 -13.33 -13.70
N SER A 183 5.70 -14.58 -13.31
CA SER A 183 5.27 -15.68 -14.21
C SER A 183 4.01 -15.41 -15.04
N PHE A 184 3.27 -14.33 -14.76
CA PHE A 184 2.12 -13.89 -15.54
C PHE A 184 2.11 -12.38 -15.71
N ASP A 185 1.45 -11.93 -16.78
CA ASP A 185 1.27 -10.51 -17.09
C ASP A 185 0.21 -9.91 -16.14
N LEU A 186 0.67 -9.09 -15.20
CA LEU A 186 -0.20 -8.42 -14.24
C LEU A 186 -1.05 -7.32 -14.89
N ALA A 187 -0.57 -6.67 -15.96
CA ALA A 187 -1.34 -5.66 -16.69
C ALA A 187 -2.57 -6.27 -17.38
N GLN A 188 -2.49 -7.53 -17.81
CA GLN A 188 -3.64 -8.27 -18.35
C GLN A 188 -4.48 -8.94 -17.26
N THR A 189 -3.85 -9.43 -16.20
CA THR A 189 -4.51 -10.23 -15.16
C THR A 189 -5.26 -9.37 -14.15
N ALA A 190 -4.65 -8.27 -13.67
CA ALA A 190 -5.25 -7.43 -12.65
C ALA A 190 -6.61 -6.84 -13.06
N PRO A 191 -6.81 -6.32 -14.29
CA PRO A 191 -8.12 -5.80 -14.67
C PRO A 191 -9.23 -6.84 -14.60
N ARG A 192 -8.95 -8.07 -15.08
CA ARG A 192 -9.90 -9.18 -15.03
C ARG A 192 -10.22 -9.59 -13.59
N MET A 193 -9.21 -9.68 -12.73
CA MET A 193 -9.38 -10.02 -11.32
C MET A 193 -10.19 -8.95 -10.57
N ILE A 194 -9.93 -7.67 -10.84
CA ILE A 194 -10.69 -6.55 -10.27
C ILE A 194 -12.15 -6.63 -10.74
N ASP A 195 -12.42 -6.81 -12.03
CA ASP A 195 -13.80 -6.88 -12.53
C ASP A 195 -14.56 -8.06 -11.91
N ILE A 196 -13.93 -9.23 -11.77
CA ILE A 196 -14.49 -10.38 -11.05
C ILE A 196 -14.79 -10.05 -9.58
N LEU A 197 -13.88 -9.36 -8.88
CA LEU A 197 -14.10 -8.91 -7.51
C LEU A 197 -15.32 -8.00 -7.41
N LEU A 198 -15.39 -6.98 -8.27
CA LEU A 198 -16.44 -5.96 -8.23
C LEU A 198 -17.81 -6.55 -8.61
N ASP A 199 -17.86 -7.46 -9.59
CA ASP A 199 -19.09 -8.14 -9.98
C ASP A 199 -19.61 -9.05 -8.85
N ASN A 200 -18.72 -9.72 -8.12
CA ASN A 200 -19.11 -10.53 -6.97
C ASN A 200 -19.65 -9.66 -5.82
N LEU A 201 -19.01 -8.52 -5.52
CA LEU A 201 -19.52 -7.57 -4.52
C LEU A 201 -20.90 -7.02 -4.89
N LYS A 202 -21.15 -6.80 -6.18
CA LYS A 202 -22.44 -6.36 -6.68
C LYS A 202 -23.52 -7.43 -6.62
N ASN A 203 -23.21 -8.69 -6.90
CA ASN A 203 -24.24 -9.66 -7.28
C ASN A 203 -24.25 -10.94 -6.43
N HIS A 204 -23.15 -11.29 -5.76
CA HIS A 204 -23.02 -12.62 -5.15
C HIS A 204 -23.82 -12.72 -3.84
N PRO A 205 -24.76 -13.66 -3.71
CA PRO A 205 -25.68 -13.73 -2.57
C PRO A 205 -24.98 -14.06 -1.25
N GLN A 206 -23.85 -14.77 -1.28
CA GLN A 206 -23.07 -15.10 -0.07
C GLN A 206 -22.33 -13.89 0.52
N LEU A 207 -22.29 -12.76 -0.17
CA LEU A 207 -21.77 -11.50 0.36
C LEU A 207 -22.87 -10.62 0.97
N ARG A 208 -24.10 -11.11 1.07
CA ARG A 208 -25.21 -10.41 1.74
C ARG A 208 -25.32 -10.83 3.19
N LYS A 209 -25.89 -9.96 4.01
CA LYS A 209 -26.25 -10.27 5.40
C LYS A 209 -27.23 -11.43 5.40
N GLN A 210 -26.85 -12.53 6.04
CA GLN A 210 -27.75 -13.66 6.23
C GLN A 210 -28.83 -13.25 7.23
N LYS A 211 -30.09 -13.50 6.87
CA LYS A 211 -31.24 -13.29 7.77
C LYS A 211 -31.29 -14.36 8.86
#